data_AF-A0A528D6L2-F1
#
_entry.id   AF-A0A528D6L2-F1
#
_cell.length_a   1.000
_cell.length_b   1.000
_cell.length_c   1.000
_cell.angle_alpha   90.00
_cell.angle_beta   90.00
_cell.angle_gamma   90.00
#
_symmetry.space_group_name_H-M   'P 1'
#
loop_
_entity.id
_entity.type
_entity.pdbx_description
1 polymer ?
#
loop_
_entity_poly.entity_id
_entity_poly.type
_entity_poly.pdbx_seq_one_letter_code
_entity_poly.pdbx_strand_id
1 'polypeptide(L)'
;VLTVGHAIVHDKIVIIDPMADNATVIAGSHNLGYKASYENDENMVIVEGDKTFAAAFAVHMLDVFDHYKFRAWRRTIGEGPSDNDGLSIDDKWLKPYAEGRKGAIARYFP
;
A
#
# COMPACT_ATOMS: atom_id res chain seq x y z
N VAL A 1 -2.57 7.81 27.75
CA VAL A 1 -1.98 8.07 26.41
C VAL A 1 -1.63 6.72 25.82
N LEU A 2 -2.57 6.09 25.11
CA LEU A 2 -2.25 4.91 24.31
C LEU A 2 -1.33 5.39 23.18
N THR A 3 -0.26 4.68 22.90
CA THR A 3 0.66 4.93 21.79
C THR A 3 -0.07 4.69 20.47
N VAL A 4 -0.94 5.62 20.08
CA VAL A 4 -1.63 5.61 18.79
C VAL A 4 -0.57 5.80 17.70
N GLY A 5 -0.34 4.78 16.88
CA GLY A 5 0.21 4.95 15.53
C GLY A 5 1.66 4.56 15.25
N HIS A 6 2.23 3.55 15.93
CA HIS A 6 3.44 2.87 15.44
C HIS A 6 3.06 1.84 14.35
N ALA A 7 2.64 2.32 13.19
CA ALA A 7 2.50 1.48 12.01
C ALA A 7 3.90 1.24 11.43
N ILE A 8 4.39 0.01 11.52
CA ILE A 8 5.63 -0.43 10.87
C ILE A 8 5.20 -1.23 9.65
N VAL A 9 5.49 -0.72 8.45
CA VAL A 9 5.37 -1.54 7.23
C VAL A 9 6.46 -2.58 7.30
N HIS A 10 6.07 -3.85 7.35
CA HIS A 10 6.98 -4.99 7.41
C HIS A 10 6.77 -5.96 6.25
N ASP A 11 6.07 -5.52 5.22
CA ASP A 11 5.85 -6.27 3.99
C ASP A 11 7.13 -6.25 3.15
N LYS A 12 7.41 -7.38 2.51
CA LYS A 12 8.48 -7.53 1.52
C LYS A 12 7.83 -8.01 0.26
N ILE A 13 7.40 -7.08 -0.56
CA ILE A 13 6.61 -7.36 -1.75
C ILE A 13 7.19 -6.62 -2.95
N VAL A 14 7.18 -7.27 -4.11
CA VAL A 14 7.40 -6.65 -5.41
C VAL A 14 6.24 -7.06 -6.31
N ILE A 15 5.64 -6.10 -6.98
CA ILE A 15 4.48 -6.32 -7.84
C ILE A 15 4.83 -5.74 -9.21
N ILE A 16 4.77 -6.58 -10.24
CA ILE A 16 5.12 -6.22 -11.62
C ILE A 16 3.88 -6.38 -12.47
N ASP A 17 3.54 -5.32 -13.20
CA ASP A 17 2.42 -5.25 -14.14
C ASP A 17 1.12 -5.93 -13.63
N PRO A 18 0.55 -5.49 -12.49
CA PRO A 18 -0.55 -6.19 -11.81
C PRO A 18 -1.84 -6.31 -12.64
N MET A 19 -1.92 -5.60 -13.76
CA MET A 19 -3.05 -5.61 -14.68
C MET A 19 -2.78 -6.37 -15.99
N ALA A 20 -1.57 -6.90 -16.18
CA ALA A 20 -1.21 -7.71 -17.33
C ALA A 20 -1.51 -9.20 -17.07
N ASP A 21 -1.71 -9.97 -18.14
CA ASP A 21 -1.95 -11.42 -18.02
C ASP A 21 -0.68 -12.18 -17.58
N ASN A 22 0.51 -11.56 -17.72
CA ASN A 22 1.79 -12.05 -17.22
C ASN A 22 2.22 -11.35 -15.92
N ALA A 23 1.27 -10.90 -15.09
CA ALA A 23 1.57 -10.25 -13.82
C ALA A 23 2.44 -11.13 -12.91
N THR A 24 3.33 -10.50 -12.14
CA THR A 24 4.22 -11.19 -11.20
C THR A 24 4.15 -10.55 -9.82
N VAL A 25 4.01 -11.39 -8.79
CA VAL A 25 4.17 -10.99 -7.39
C VAL A 25 5.32 -11.77 -6.77
N ILE A 26 6.25 -11.05 -6.17
CA ILE A 26 7.32 -11.62 -5.35
C ILE A 26 7.03 -11.24 -3.91
N ALA A 27 6.93 -12.21 -3.01
CA ALA A 27 6.71 -11.98 -1.59
C ALA A 27 7.45 -13.01 -0.73
N GLY A 28 7.60 -12.74 0.56
CA GLY A 28 8.20 -13.70 1.48
C GLY A 28 8.76 -13.02 2.72
N SER A 29 9.67 -13.71 3.39
CA SER A 29 10.40 -13.15 4.52
C SER A 29 11.61 -12.29 4.09
N HIS A 30 12.16 -12.55 2.89
CA HIS A 30 13.39 -11.93 2.38
C HIS A 30 13.30 -10.40 2.19
N ASN A 31 14.12 -9.65 2.94
CA ASN A 31 14.15 -8.18 3.04
C ASN A 31 14.78 -7.46 1.83
N LEU A 32 15.18 -8.19 0.79
CA LEU A 32 15.85 -7.67 -0.43
C LEU A 32 17.16 -6.94 -0.13
N GLY A 33 17.86 -7.36 0.93
CA GLY A 33 19.15 -6.79 1.34
C GLY A 33 20.21 -7.86 1.57
N TYR A 34 21.47 -7.43 1.68
CA TYR A 34 22.64 -8.32 1.76
C TYR A 34 22.49 -9.47 2.76
N LYS A 35 22.07 -9.17 4.00
CA LYS A 35 21.90 -10.21 5.04
C LYS A 35 20.85 -11.26 4.68
N ALA A 36 19.72 -10.83 4.11
CA ALA A 36 18.68 -11.75 3.66
C ALA A 36 19.17 -12.68 2.54
N SER A 37 20.11 -12.22 1.72
CA SER A 37 20.63 -12.98 0.57
C SER A 37 21.81 -13.90 0.90
N TYR A 38 22.57 -13.64 1.97
CA TYR A 38 23.83 -14.35 2.25
C TYR A 38 23.99 -14.86 3.68
N GLU A 39 23.21 -14.35 4.64
CA GLU A 39 23.38 -14.68 6.07
C GLU A 39 22.16 -15.36 6.69
N ASN A 40 20.96 -14.92 6.32
CA ASN A 40 19.71 -15.42 6.90
C ASN A 40 19.13 -16.59 6.10
N ASP A 41 18.36 -17.43 6.78
CA ASP A 41 17.47 -18.39 6.14
C ASP A 41 16.11 -17.70 5.88
N GLU A 42 15.92 -17.26 4.64
CA GLU A 42 14.74 -16.50 4.21
C GLU A 42 14.06 -17.22 3.04
N ASN A 43 12.73 -17.08 2.94
CA ASN A 43 12.00 -17.53 1.77
C ASN A 43 11.68 -16.37 0.82
N MET A 44 11.59 -16.72 -0.46
CA MET A 44 11.10 -15.87 -1.53
C MET A 44 10.18 -16.68 -2.43
N VAL A 45 8.92 -16.30 -2.48
CA VAL A 45 7.88 -16.92 -3.32
C VAL A 45 7.62 -16.00 -4.49
N ILE A 46 7.63 -16.57 -5.69
CA ILE A 46 7.34 -15.87 -6.94
C ILE A 46 6.08 -16.51 -7.54
N VAL A 47 5.05 -15.70 -7.74
CA VAL A 47 3.78 -16.08 -8.35
C VAL A 47 3.64 -15.33 -9.66
N GLU A 48 3.50 -16.05 -10.77
CA GLU A 48 3.42 -15.48 -12.12
C GLU A 48 2.13 -15.89 -12.81
N GLY A 49 1.57 -15.00 -13.63
CA GLY A 49 0.38 -15.26 -14.46
C GLY A 49 -0.95 -15.21 -13.71
N ASP A 50 -0.95 -14.91 -12.41
CA ASP A 50 -2.17 -14.69 -11.63
C ASP A 50 -2.47 -13.20 -11.49
N LYS A 51 -3.22 -12.67 -12.46
CA LYS A 51 -3.62 -11.26 -12.50
C LYS A 51 -4.49 -10.85 -11.31
N THR A 52 -5.37 -11.74 -10.84
CA THR A 52 -6.26 -11.42 -9.70
C THR A 52 -5.46 -11.31 -8.41
N PHE A 53 -4.51 -12.23 -8.19
CA PHE A 53 -3.59 -12.17 -7.06
C PHE A 53 -2.73 -10.91 -7.09
N ALA A 54 -2.18 -10.57 -8.27
CA ALA A 54 -1.37 -9.37 -8.44
C ALA A 54 -2.16 -8.07 -8.21
N ALA A 55 -3.40 -8.00 -8.71
CA ALA A 55 -4.28 -6.86 -8.48
C ALA A 55 -4.59 -6.66 -6.97
N ALA A 56 -4.84 -7.74 -6.23
CA ALA A 56 -5.08 -7.65 -4.79
C ALA A 56 -3.87 -7.09 -4.02
N PHE A 57 -2.66 -7.55 -4.34
CA PHE A 57 -1.42 -7.02 -3.76
C PHE A 57 -1.20 -5.54 -4.12
N ALA A 58 -1.57 -5.15 -5.34
CA ALA A 58 -1.41 -3.78 -5.77
C ALA A 58 -2.40 -2.83 -5.08
N VAL A 59 -3.64 -3.28 -4.84
CA VAL A 59 -4.61 -2.55 -4.00
C VAL A 59 -4.08 -2.37 -2.58
N HIS A 60 -3.51 -3.42 -1.97
CA HIS A 60 -2.88 -3.33 -0.64
C HIS A 60 -1.73 -2.30 -0.63
N MET A 61 -0.87 -2.32 -1.65
CA MET A 61 0.22 -1.34 -1.75
C MET A 61 -0.30 0.10 -1.88
N LEU A 62 -1.40 0.31 -2.61
CA LEU A 62 -2.03 1.63 -2.70
C LEU A 62 -2.59 2.11 -1.36
N ASP A 63 -3.21 1.22 -0.57
CA ASP A 63 -3.72 1.55 0.77
C ASP A 63 -2.58 2.02 1.69
N VAL A 64 -1.48 1.26 1.73
CA VAL A 64 -0.28 1.64 2.49
C VAL A 64 0.28 2.97 1.99
N PHE A 65 0.40 3.17 0.67
CA PHE A 65 0.90 4.42 0.09
C PHE A 65 0.04 5.62 0.47
N ASP A 66 -1.29 5.52 0.30
CA ASP A 66 -2.21 6.63 0.59
C ASP A 66 -2.20 6.98 2.09
N HIS A 67 -2.09 5.98 2.98
CA HIS A 67 -1.92 6.19 4.41
C HIS A 67 -0.68 7.06 4.73
N TYR A 68 0.49 6.72 4.18
CA TYR A 68 1.72 7.49 4.43
C TYR A 68 1.72 8.84 3.71
N LYS A 69 1.15 8.92 2.50
CA LYS A 69 1.00 10.16 1.75
C LYS A 69 0.15 11.18 2.51
N PHE A 70 -0.97 10.74 3.09
CA PHE A 70 -1.79 11.60 3.93
C PHE A 70 -1.02 12.13 5.14
N ARG A 71 -0.30 11.25 5.86
CA ARG A 71 0.54 11.64 6.99
C ARG A 71 1.66 12.61 6.60
N ALA A 72 2.27 12.43 5.42
CA ALA A 72 3.28 13.33 4.90
C ALA A 72 2.69 14.71 4.57
N TRP A 73 1.55 14.76 3.87
CA TRP A 73 0.84 16.00 3.57
C TRP A 73 0.47 16.77 4.84
N ARG A 74 0.00 16.09 5.88
CA ARG A 74 -0.33 16.74 7.17
C ARG A 74 0.86 17.41 7.84
N ARG A 75 2.02 16.77 7.81
CA ARG A 75 3.28 17.40 8.26
C ARG A 75 3.60 18.68 7.51
N THR A 76 3.23 18.79 6.22
CA THR A 76 3.48 20.01 5.43
C THR A 76 2.59 21.19 5.82
N ILE A 77 1.41 20.95 6.40
CA ILE A 77 0.47 21.99 6.83
C ILE A 77 0.58 22.31 8.33
N GLY A 78 1.59 21.75 9.02
CA GLY A 78 1.81 21.99 10.46
C GLY A 78 0.82 21.27 11.38
N GLU A 79 -0.03 20.41 10.83
CA GLU A 79 -0.94 19.59 11.62
C GLU A 79 -0.32 18.22 11.86
N GLY A 80 0.13 17.98 13.08
CA GLY A 80 0.52 16.63 13.52
C GLY A 80 -0.69 15.69 13.59
N PRO A 81 -0.47 14.38 13.81
CA PRO A 81 -1.56 13.43 14.06
C PRO A 81 -2.48 13.96 15.18
N SER A 82 -3.79 14.01 14.95
CA SER A 82 -4.79 14.48 15.91
C SER A 82 -5.90 13.43 16.06
N ASP A 83 -6.44 13.32 17.28
CA ASP A 83 -7.57 12.43 17.56
C ASP A 83 -8.87 12.92 16.89
N ASN A 84 -8.88 14.15 16.38
CA ASN A 84 -10.00 14.73 15.63
C ASN A 84 -10.01 14.32 14.14
N ASP A 85 -8.99 13.59 13.66
CA ASP A 85 -8.90 13.12 12.27
C ASP A 85 -9.59 11.76 12.06
N GLY A 86 -10.70 11.54 12.78
CA GLY A 86 -11.51 10.34 12.63
C GLY A 86 -12.02 10.18 11.20
N LEU A 87 -12.27 8.92 10.81
CA LEU A 87 -12.94 8.62 9.55
C LEU A 87 -14.31 9.33 9.52
N SER A 88 -14.58 10.06 8.43
CA SER A 88 -15.93 10.60 8.22
C SER A 88 -16.92 9.44 8.16
N ILE A 89 -18.03 9.56 8.89
CA ILE A 89 -19.10 8.55 8.91
C ILE A 89 -20.05 8.68 7.72
N ASP A 90 -19.96 9.76 6.95
CA ASP A 90 -20.74 9.94 5.72
C ASP A 90 -19.95 9.51 4.48
N ASP A 91 -20.63 9.33 3.34
CA ASP A 91 -20.02 8.89 2.08
C ASP A 91 -19.46 10.04 1.24
N LYS A 92 -19.50 11.29 1.73
CA LYS A 92 -19.10 12.47 0.95
C LYS A 92 -17.62 12.43 0.57
N TRP A 93 -16.79 11.78 1.39
CA TRP A 93 -15.38 11.57 1.09
C TRP A 93 -15.15 10.72 -0.16
N LEU A 94 -16.10 9.87 -0.55
CA LEU A 94 -16.00 8.99 -1.72
C LEU A 94 -16.24 9.74 -3.04
N LYS A 95 -17.09 10.78 -3.05
CA LYS A 95 -17.48 11.49 -4.28
C LYS A 95 -16.29 11.99 -5.12
N PRO A 96 -15.25 12.63 -4.55
CA PRO A 96 -14.07 13.04 -5.32
C PRO A 96 -13.28 11.87 -5.94
N TYR A 97 -13.36 10.68 -5.35
CA TYR A 97 -12.71 9.46 -5.85
C TYR A 97 -13.57 8.74 -6.90
N ALA A 98 -14.90 8.72 -6.76
CA ALA A 98 -15.77 8.12 -7.77
C ALA A 98 -15.84 8.99 -9.04
N GLU A 99 -16.10 10.29 -8.88
CA GLU A 99 -16.48 11.18 -9.98
C GLU A 99 -15.33 12.11 -10.42
N GLY A 100 -14.34 12.34 -9.54
CA GLY A 100 -13.31 13.36 -9.74
C GLY A 100 -11.95 12.83 -10.23
N ARG A 101 -11.01 13.77 -10.44
CA ARG A 101 -9.61 13.46 -10.80
C ARG A 101 -8.84 12.72 -9.70
N LYS A 102 -9.28 12.81 -8.43
CA LYS A 102 -8.67 12.07 -7.31
C LYS A 102 -8.81 10.55 -7.48
N GLY A 103 -9.86 10.11 -8.18
CA GLY A 103 -10.10 8.70 -8.52
C GLY A 103 -9.22 8.12 -9.62
N ALA A 104 -8.38 8.91 -10.29
CA ALA A 104 -7.64 8.43 -11.46
C ALA A 104 -6.73 7.23 -11.14
N ILE A 105 -6.17 7.18 -9.92
CA ILE A 105 -5.36 6.04 -9.45
C ILE A 105 -6.25 4.82 -9.15
N ALA A 106 -7.44 5.02 -8.57
CA ALA A 106 -8.38 3.92 -8.34
C ALA A 106 -8.85 3.31 -9.67
N ARG A 107 -9.00 4.12 -10.73
CA ARG A 107 -9.32 3.67 -12.10
C ARG A 107 -8.18 2.94 -12.82
N TYR A 108 -6.96 2.96 -12.26
CA TYR A 108 -5.86 2.14 -12.76
C TYR A 108 -6.16 0.65 -12.58
N PHE A 109 -7.00 0.32 -11.60
CA PHE A 109 -7.61 -0.99 -11.42
C PHE A 109 -9.02 -0.94 -12.06
N PRO A 110 -9.26 -1.56 -13.22
CA PRO A 110 -10.57 -1.68 -13.85
C PRO A 110 -11.55 -2.52 -13.03
#